data_AF-A0A3B8S6W3-F1
#
_entry.id   AF-A0A3B8S6W3-F1
#
_cell.length_a   1.000
_cell.length_b   1.000
_cell.length_c   1.000
_cell.angle_alpha   90.00
_cell.angle_beta   90.00
_cell.angle_gamma   90.00
#
_symmetry.space_group_name_H-M   'P 1'
#
loop_
_entity.id
_entity.type
_entity.pdbx_description
1 polymer ?
#
loop_
_entity_poly.entity_id
_entity_poly.type
_entity_poly.pdbx_seq_one_letter_code
_entity_poly.pdbx_strand_id
1 'polypeptide(L)'
;MNIQRIHHVAYRCINAKETVAFYQQMLGMDFKLAIAEDKVPSTQAPDPYMHVFLDAGNGNVLAFFELPNSPVMSRDANTPEWV
;
A
#
# COMPACT_ATOMS: atom_id res chain seq x y z
N MET A 1 8.01 -11.25 -24.95
CA MET A 1 7.68 -11.60 -23.56
C MET A 1 6.37 -10.92 -23.23
N ASN A 2 5.32 -11.68 -22.90
CA ASN A 2 3.95 -11.14 -22.80
C ASN A 2 3.57 -10.97 -21.33
N ILE A 3 3.07 -9.78 -20.96
CA ILE A 3 2.55 -9.47 -19.63
C ILE A 3 1.29 -10.32 -19.38
N GLN A 4 1.21 -10.99 -18.23
CA GLN A 4 0.12 -11.92 -17.91
C GLN A 4 -0.93 -11.33 -16.95
N ARG A 5 -0.47 -10.56 -15.95
CA ARG A 5 -1.30 -9.97 -14.90
C ARG A 5 -0.56 -8.84 -14.20
N ILE A 6 -1.28 -8.12 -13.36
CA ILE A 6 -0.67 -7.20 -12.40
C ILE A 6 -0.12 -8.03 -11.24
N HIS A 7 1.21 -8.03 -11.07
CA HIS A 7 1.82 -8.77 -9.97
C HIS A 7 1.43 -8.17 -8.61
N HIS A 8 1.49 -6.84 -8.51
CA HIS A 8 1.14 -6.09 -7.32
C HIS A 8 0.81 -4.64 -7.67
N VAL A 9 -0.04 -4.01 -6.86
CA VAL A 9 -0.24 -2.56 -6.84
C VAL A 9 -0.05 -2.08 -5.41
N ALA A 10 0.65 -0.98 -5.22
CA ALA A 10 0.85 -0.36 -3.92
C ALA A 10 0.25 1.04 -3.89
N TYR A 11 -0.51 1.34 -2.84
CA TYR A 11 -1.03 2.67 -2.55
C TYR A 11 -0.44 3.19 -1.24
N ARG A 12 -0.72 4.45 -0.90
CA ARG A 12 -0.42 4.98 0.43
C ARG A 12 -1.67 4.88 1.31
N CYS A 13 -1.47 4.70 2.61
CA CYS A 13 -2.51 4.67 3.63
C CYS A 13 -2.12 5.58 4.81
N ILE A 14 -3.11 5.92 5.64
CA ILE A 14 -2.90 6.72 6.85
C ILE A 14 -2.53 5.82 8.03
N ASN A 15 -3.18 4.65 8.13
CA ASN A 15 -2.98 3.67 9.20
C ASN A 15 -3.05 2.27 8.59
N ALA A 16 -1.94 1.53 8.62
CA ALA A 16 -1.83 0.21 8.01
C ALA A 16 -2.74 -0.81 8.67
N LYS A 17 -2.89 -0.76 10.01
CA LYS A 17 -3.73 -1.70 10.76
C LYS A 17 -5.21 -1.54 10.41
N GLU A 18 -5.70 -0.31 10.40
CA GLU A 18 -7.09 -0.02 10.02
C GLU A 18 -7.35 -0.39 8.56
N THR A 19 -6.38 -0.11 7.69
CA THR A 19 -6.45 -0.50 6.27
C THR A 19 -6.56 -2.01 6.12
N VAL A 20 -5.66 -2.79 6.74
CA VAL A 20 -5.72 -4.27 6.70
C VAL A 20 -7.05 -4.78 7.23
N ALA A 21 -7.51 -4.27 8.37
CA ALA A 21 -8.78 -4.68 8.97
C ALA A 21 -9.97 -4.42 8.03
N PHE A 22 -10.02 -3.26 7.36
CA PHE A 22 -11.05 -2.94 6.39
C PHE A 22 -11.07 -3.94 5.22
N TYR A 23 -9.92 -4.18 4.58
CA TYR A 23 -9.84 -5.08 3.42
C TYR A 23 -10.11 -6.54 3.78
N GLN A 24 -9.71 -6.98 4.98
CA GLN A 24 -10.07 -8.29 5.51
C GLN A 24 -11.59 -8.42 5.71
N GLN A 25 -12.21 -7.45 6.40
CA GLN A 25 -13.62 -7.54 6.78
C GLN A 25 -14.57 -7.34 5.59
N MET A 26 -14.25 -6.40 4.70
CA MET A 26 -15.15 -6.02 3.62
C MET A 26 -14.98 -6.86 2.36
N LEU A 27 -13.75 -7.30 2.08
CA LEU A 27 -13.41 -7.97 0.82
C LEU A 27 -12.80 -9.37 1.01
N GLY A 28 -12.65 -9.83 2.25
CA GLY A 28 -12.09 -11.17 2.53
C GLY A 28 -10.64 -11.33 2.08
N MET A 29 -9.89 -10.23 1.96
CA MET A 29 -8.50 -10.28 1.51
C MET A 29 -7.58 -10.73 2.64
N ASP A 30 -6.92 -11.86 2.46
CA ASP A 30 -6.02 -12.40 3.48
C ASP A 30 -4.76 -11.53 3.63
N PHE A 31 -4.40 -11.23 4.88
CA PHE A 31 -3.12 -10.59 5.17
C PHE A 31 -1.96 -11.56 4.85
N LYS A 32 -0.98 -11.11 4.08
CA LYS A 32 0.17 -11.92 3.67
C LYS A 32 1.42 -11.63 4.48
N LEU A 33 1.85 -10.37 4.50
CA LEU A 33 3.05 -9.95 5.21
C LEU A 33 3.05 -8.44 5.48
N ALA A 34 3.89 -8.03 6.42
CA ALA A 34 4.23 -6.63 6.68
C ALA A 34 5.75 -6.48 6.76
N ILE A 35 6.25 -5.38 6.22
CA ILE A 35 7.65 -4.98 6.28
C ILE A 35 7.69 -3.62 6.98
N ALA A 36 8.51 -3.49 8.02
CA ALA A 36 8.80 -2.24 8.69
C ALA A 36 10.31 -2.02 8.65
N GLU A 37 10.73 -0.87 8.14
CA GLU A 37 12.15 -0.53 8.00
C GLU A 37 12.35 0.93 8.41
N ASP A 38 13.50 1.23 9.03
CA ASP A 38 13.86 2.59 9.44
C ASP A 38 14.50 3.42 8.31
N LYS A 39 14.83 2.76 7.19
CA LYS A 39 15.51 3.39 6.05
C LYS A 39 14.85 3.03 4.74
N VAL A 40 14.76 4.02 3.85
CA VAL A 40 14.26 3.82 2.49
C VAL A 40 15.23 2.89 1.72
N PRO A 41 14.76 1.77 1.12
CA PRO A 41 15.67 0.79 0.51
C PRO A 41 16.49 1.34 -0.65
N SER A 42 15.90 2.24 -1.45
CA SER A 42 16.52 2.80 -2.65
C SER A 42 17.50 3.93 -2.37
N THR A 43 17.25 4.76 -1.36
CA THR A 43 18.04 5.97 -1.06
C THR A 43 18.85 5.87 0.22
N GLN A 44 18.57 4.88 1.08
CA GLN A 44 19.14 4.71 2.41
C GLN A 44 18.85 5.86 3.39
N ALA A 45 17.95 6.78 3.02
CA ALA A 45 17.53 7.88 3.88
C ALA A 45 16.83 7.35 5.15
N PRO A 46 17.04 7.97 6.33
CA PRO A 46 16.39 7.58 7.57
C PRO A 46 14.94 8.10 7.59
N ASP A 47 14.07 7.41 6.85
CA ASP A 47 12.64 7.70 6.79
C ASP A 47 11.86 6.40 7.04
N PRO A 48 11.41 6.15 8.29
CA PRO A 48 10.71 4.93 8.65
C PRO A 48 9.39 4.79 7.90
N TYR A 49 9.08 3.57 7.48
CA TYR A 49 7.82 3.24 6.83
C TYR A 49 7.34 1.83 7.19
N MET A 50 6.04 1.61 7.00
CA MET A 50 5.42 0.27 7.02
C MET A 50 4.89 -0.04 5.62
N HIS A 51 5.07 -1.27 5.17
CA HIS A 51 4.52 -1.78 3.91
C HIS A 51 3.77 -3.09 4.17
N VAL A 52 2.44 -3.07 4.01
CA VAL A 52 1.57 -4.24 4.22
C VAL A 52 1.07 -4.80 2.90
N PHE A 53 0.86 -6.12 2.84
CA PHE A 53 0.46 -6.83 1.63
C PHE A 53 -0.75 -7.74 1.91
N LEU A 54 -1.75 -7.66 1.04
CA LEU A 54 -3.01 -8.39 1.10
C LEU A 54 -3.20 -9.24 -0.17
N ASP A 55 -3.78 -10.43 -0.02
CA ASP A 55 -4.19 -11.28 -1.13
C ASP A 55 -5.44 -10.70 -1.80
N ALA A 56 -5.30 -10.24 -3.04
CA ALA A 56 -6.43 -9.78 -3.84
C ALA A 56 -7.01 -10.90 -4.72
N GLY A 57 -6.60 -12.15 -4.52
CA GLY A 57 -7.04 -13.31 -5.27
C GLY A 57 -6.32 -13.47 -6.61
N ASN A 58 -6.40 -14.67 -7.18
CA ASN A 58 -5.78 -15.04 -8.47
C ASN A 58 -4.26 -14.70 -8.56
N GLY A 59 -3.58 -14.74 -7.42
CA GLY A 59 -2.17 -14.39 -7.27
C GLY A 59 -1.84 -12.91 -7.49
N ASN A 60 -2.82 -12.02 -7.39
CA ASN A 60 -2.61 -10.57 -7.37
C ASN A 60 -2.46 -10.08 -5.94
N VAL A 61 -1.65 -9.04 -5.75
CA VAL A 61 -1.39 -8.45 -4.42
C VAL A 61 -1.79 -6.99 -4.40
N LEU A 62 -2.53 -6.62 -3.36
CA LEU A 62 -2.81 -5.22 -3.03
C LEU A 62 -1.96 -4.84 -1.81
N ALA A 63 -1.17 -3.78 -1.93
CA ALA A 63 -0.23 -3.36 -0.91
C ALA A 63 -0.45 -1.91 -0.50
N PHE A 64 -0.02 -1.57 0.72
CA PHE A 64 -0.12 -0.20 1.24
C PHE A 64 1.13 0.24 2.00
N PHE A 65 1.56 1.47 1.74
CA PHE A 65 2.59 2.16 2.51
C PHE A 65 1.96 3.07 3.57
N GLU A 66 2.42 2.97 4.81
CA GLU A 66 2.22 3.97 5.85
C GLU A 66 3.51 4.78 5.99
N LEU A 67 3.41 6.09 5.81
CA LEU A 67 4.55 7.03 5.83
C LEU A 67 4.33 8.06 6.96
N PRO A 68 4.76 7.76 8.19
CA PRO A 68 4.43 8.56 9.38
C PRO A 68 5.01 9.98 9.35
N ASN A 69 6.17 10.18 8.73
CA ASN A 69 6.83 11.50 8.67
C ASN A 69 6.43 12.34 7.45
N SER A 70 5.71 11.75 6.49
CA SER A 70 5.31 12.44 5.27
C SER A 70 4.00 13.22 5.47
N PRO A 71 3.80 14.36 4.77
CA PRO A 71 2.54 15.10 4.81
C PRO A 71 1.33 14.21 4.50
N VAL A 72 0.17 14.51 5.07
CA VAL A 72 -1.07 13.75 4.83
C VAL A 72 -1.35 13.65 3.33
N MET A 73 -1.85 12.49 2.88
CA MET A 73 -2.28 12.32 1.49
C MET A 73 -3.32 13.38 1.12
N SER A 74 -3.13 13.99 -0.04
CA SER A 74 -4.11 14.87 -0.65
C SER A 74 -4.46 14.36 -2.03
N ARG A 75 -5.56 14.86 -2.59
CA ARG A 75 -5.92 14.57 -3.96
C ARG A 75 -4.93 15.25 -4.91
N ASP A 76 -4.71 14.65 -6.07
CA ASP A 76 -4.07 15.36 -7.17
C ASP A 76 -4.92 16.57 -7.56
N ALA A 77 -4.34 17.76 -7.46
CA ALA A 77 -5.01 19.03 -7.74
C ALA A 77 -5.37 19.20 -9.23
N ASN A 78 -4.74 18.45 -10.13
CA ASN A 78 -5.06 18.47 -11.56
C ASN A 78 -6.16 17.47 -11.94
N THR A 79 -6.55 16.58 -11.03
CA THR A 79 -7.65 15.64 -11.25
C THR A 79 -8.98 16.36 -11.04
N PRO A 80 -9.96 16.24 -11.95
CA PRO A 80 -11.31 16.83 -11.77
C PRO A 80 -12.09 16.22 -10.61
N GLU A 81 -13.02 16.95 -9.97
CA GLU A 81 -13.79 16.51 -8.77
C GLU A 81 -14.52 15.18 -8.87
N TRP A 82 -14.91 14.77 -10.08
CA TRP A 82 -15.66 13.55 -10.32
C TRP A 82 -14.80 12.30 -10.50
N VAL A 83 -13.46 12.45 -10.51
CA VAL A 83 -12.47 11.37 -10.54
C VAL A 83 -11.85 11.22 -9.16
#